data_AF-A0A7Y3NHE3-F1
#
_entry.id   AF-A0A7Y3NHE3-F1
#
_cell.length_a   1.000
_cell.length_b   1.000
_cell.length_c   1.000
_cell.angle_alpha   90.00
_cell.angle_beta   90.00
_cell.angle_gamma   90.00
#
_symmetry.space_group_name_H-M   'P 1'
#
loop_
_entity.id
_entity.type
_entity.pdbx_description
1 polymer ?
#
loop_
_entity_poly.entity_id
_entity_poly.type
_entity_poly.pdbx_seq_one_letter_code
_entity_poly.pdbx_strand_id
1 'polypeptide(L)'
;MFPPSFLTPILAACLVVLSAVASPAAHADSLSLDLSTTCIHNKAAARRHLNQVNPGLGLEYQATHDIGLAAGFYRNSFERTSAYALIDWTPLHLRLPAGLSASMGIAGGVVSGYAHVNPVAPFAAAALIKIRGARRWGINLVAVPNVSASSGFIGLQLVVPL
;
A
#
# COMPACT_ATOMS: atom_id res chain seq x y z
N MET A 1 -23.65 -3.93 10.65
CA MET A 1 -23.70 -2.49 10.94
C MET A 1 -22.43 -2.16 11.72
N PHE A 2 -21.43 -1.50 11.11
CA PHE A 2 -20.20 -1.12 11.83
C PHE A 2 -20.49 0.14 12.66
N PRO A 3 -19.96 0.29 13.89
CA PRO A 3 -20.12 1.53 14.62
C PRO A 3 -19.42 2.68 13.87
N PRO A 4 -20.03 3.87 13.82
CA PRO A 4 -19.57 5.00 13.00
C PRO A 4 -18.19 5.57 13.37
N SER A 5 -17.58 5.13 14.48
CA SER A 5 -16.35 5.70 15.04
C SER A 5 -15.04 5.30 14.35
N PHE A 6 -15.01 4.24 13.53
CA PHE A 6 -13.78 3.75 12.90
C PHE A 6 -13.51 4.31 11.49
N LEU A 7 -14.52 4.89 10.84
CA LEU A 7 -14.37 5.49 9.51
C LEU A 7 -13.79 6.91 9.58
N THR A 8 -14.12 7.66 10.63
CA THR A 8 -13.69 9.05 10.84
C THR A 8 -12.17 9.24 10.80
N PRO A 9 -11.32 8.46 11.51
CA PRO A 9 -9.87 8.64 11.46
C PRO A 9 -9.27 8.26 10.10
N ILE A 10 -9.89 7.32 9.38
CA ILE A 10 -9.41 6.86 8.07
C ILE A 10 -9.78 7.87 6.98
N LEU A 11 -10.99 8.41 7.02
CA LEU A 11 -11.41 9.51 6.14
C LEU A 11 -10.58 10.76 6.41
N ALA A 12 -10.27 11.07 7.67
CA ALA A 12 -9.38 12.17 8.03
C ALA A 12 -7.94 11.94 7.53
N ALA A 13 -7.40 10.72 7.65
CA ALA A 13 -6.08 10.38 7.11
C ALA A 13 -6.05 10.47 5.58
N CYS A 14 -7.09 9.97 4.89
CA CYS A 14 -7.25 10.14 3.45
C CYS A 14 -7.34 11.62 3.07
N LEU A 15 -8.08 12.43 3.83
CA LEU A 15 -8.20 13.88 3.60
C LEU A 15 -6.87 14.60 3.80
N VAL A 16 -6.08 14.25 4.82
CA VAL A 16 -4.75 14.81 5.06
C VAL A 16 -3.78 14.44 3.94
N VAL A 17 -3.81 13.18 3.47
CA VAL A 17 -3.04 12.76 2.30
C VAL A 17 -3.47 13.56 1.08
N LEU A 18 -4.78 13.64 0.79
CA LEU A 18 -5.35 14.44 -0.30
C LEU A 18 -4.94 15.93 -0.23
N SER A 19 -4.92 16.53 0.96
CA SER A 19 -4.47 17.90 1.19
C SER A 19 -2.96 18.07 0.98
N ALA A 20 -2.15 17.07 1.31
CA ALA A 20 -0.72 17.08 1.00
C ALA A 20 -0.45 17.01 -0.51
N VAL A 21 -1.31 16.31 -1.28
CA VAL A 21 -1.24 16.28 -2.75
C VAL A 21 -1.76 17.58 -3.40
N ALA A 22 -2.62 18.34 -2.70
CA ALA A 22 -3.23 19.56 -3.21
C ALA A 22 -2.31 20.80 -3.19
N SER A 23 -1.08 20.67 -2.69
CA SER A 23 -0.10 21.75 -2.82
C SER A 23 0.25 21.94 -4.31
N PRO A 24 0.04 23.13 -4.90
CA PRO A 24 0.20 23.36 -6.35
C PRO A 24 1.64 23.22 -6.88
N ALA A 25 2.61 22.93 -6.01
CA ALA A 25 3.97 22.56 -6.35
C ALA A 25 4.15 21.04 -6.60
N ALA A 26 3.09 20.22 -6.43
CA ALA A 26 3.09 18.81 -6.79
C ALA A 26 3.15 18.69 -8.32
N HIS A 27 4.35 18.41 -8.83
CA HIS A 27 4.60 18.22 -10.25
C HIS A 27 3.77 17.03 -10.75
N ALA A 28 3.24 17.10 -11.99
CA ALA A 28 2.61 15.96 -12.66
C ALA A 28 3.50 14.70 -12.64
N ASP A 29 4.81 14.89 -12.45
CA ASP A 29 5.79 13.81 -12.35
C ASP A 29 5.85 13.06 -11.00
N SER A 30 5.12 13.51 -9.98
CA SER A 30 5.14 12.93 -8.64
C SER A 30 3.92 12.05 -8.34
N LEU A 31 2.90 12.06 -9.19
CA LEU A 31 1.65 11.31 -8.97
C LEU A 31 1.59 10.05 -9.83
N SER A 32 1.04 8.98 -9.29
CA SER A 32 0.80 7.71 -10.00
C SER A 32 -0.45 7.03 -9.47
N LEU A 33 -1.07 6.20 -10.30
CA LEU A 33 -2.06 5.21 -9.87
C LEU A 33 -1.34 3.95 -9.43
N ASP A 34 -1.80 3.37 -8.32
CA ASP A 34 -1.45 2.01 -7.92
C ASP A 34 -2.67 1.09 -8.06
N LEU A 35 -2.44 -0.07 -8.66
CA LEU A 35 -3.45 -1.09 -8.90
C LEU A 35 -3.04 -2.33 -8.12
N SER A 36 -3.66 -2.56 -6.96
CA SER A 36 -3.51 -3.84 -6.26
C SER A 36 -4.11 -4.95 -7.11
N THR A 37 -3.41 -6.08 -7.22
CA THR A 37 -3.79 -7.19 -8.11
C THR A 37 -4.00 -8.48 -7.32
N THR A 38 -2.90 -9.05 -6.84
CA THR A 38 -2.86 -10.34 -6.15
C THR A 38 -1.92 -10.29 -4.96
N CYS A 39 -2.10 -11.23 -4.05
CA CYS A 39 -1.16 -11.53 -2.98
C CYS A 39 -0.99 -13.03 -2.80
N ILE A 40 0.07 -13.39 -2.09
CA ILE A 40 0.27 -14.74 -1.55
C ILE A 40 0.48 -14.64 -0.04
N HIS A 41 -0.45 -15.23 0.72
CA HIS A 41 -0.30 -15.34 2.17
C HIS A 41 0.91 -16.21 2.55
N ASN A 42 1.63 -15.85 3.60
CA ASN A 42 2.86 -16.54 4.01
C ASN A 42 2.58 -17.97 4.53
N LYS A 43 1.50 -18.16 5.30
CA LYS A 43 1.13 -19.47 5.88
C LYS A 43 0.33 -20.32 4.89
N ALA A 44 0.67 -21.61 4.75
CA ALA A 44 -0.02 -22.52 3.82
C ALA A 44 -1.53 -22.65 4.08
N ALA A 45 -1.96 -22.68 5.34
CA ALA A 45 -3.39 -22.71 5.67
C ALA A 45 -4.11 -21.43 5.23
N ALA A 46 -3.49 -20.26 5.42
CA ALA A 46 -4.04 -18.99 4.96
C ALA A 46 -4.19 -18.97 3.44
N ARG A 47 -3.24 -19.54 2.68
CA ARG A 47 -3.35 -19.61 1.21
C ARG A 47 -4.57 -20.39 0.70
N ARG A 48 -5.13 -21.28 1.51
CA ARG A 48 -6.31 -22.11 1.15
C ARG A 48 -7.64 -21.50 1.56
N HIS A 49 -7.63 -20.57 2.52
CA HIS A 49 -8.85 -20.07 3.16
C HIS A 49 -9.02 -18.56 3.09
N LEU A 50 -7.95 -17.83 2.76
CA LEU A 50 -7.98 -16.38 2.58
C LEU A 50 -7.87 -16.02 1.11
N ASN A 51 -8.52 -14.92 0.76
CA ASN A 51 -8.54 -14.38 -0.59
C ASN A 51 -7.12 -13.96 -1.03
N GLN A 52 -6.68 -14.46 -2.18
CA GLN A 52 -5.37 -14.17 -2.79
C GLN A 52 -5.47 -13.15 -3.93
N VAL A 53 -6.69 -12.77 -4.31
CA VAL A 53 -6.97 -11.83 -5.41
C VAL A 53 -7.50 -10.57 -4.76
N ASN A 54 -6.66 -9.55 -4.64
CA ASN A 54 -6.93 -8.35 -3.86
C ASN A 54 -7.02 -7.10 -4.75
N PRO A 55 -7.94 -7.08 -5.74
CA PRO A 55 -8.06 -5.96 -6.67
C PRO A 55 -8.32 -4.67 -5.91
N GLY A 56 -7.63 -3.62 -6.33
CA GLY A 56 -7.73 -2.31 -5.70
C GLY A 56 -7.23 -1.20 -6.60
N LEU A 57 -7.56 0.02 -6.21
CA LEU A 57 -7.17 1.25 -6.86
C LEU A 57 -6.73 2.24 -5.78
N GLY A 58 -5.58 2.86 -6.00
CA GLY A 58 -5.07 3.92 -5.17
C GLY A 58 -4.23 4.94 -5.93
N LEU A 59 -3.79 5.94 -5.18
CA LEU A 59 -2.91 7.00 -5.61
C LEU A 59 -1.62 6.91 -4.81
N GLU A 60 -0.49 7.04 -5.50
CA GLU A 60 0.83 7.23 -4.94
C GLU A 60 1.32 8.64 -5.24
N TYR A 61 1.82 9.33 -4.24
CA TYR A 61 2.47 10.64 -4.35
C TYR A 61 3.91 10.56 -3.83
N GLN A 62 4.88 10.84 -4.70
CA GLN A 62 6.30 10.89 -4.33
C GLN A 62 6.67 12.29 -3.86
N ALA A 63 6.80 12.47 -2.54
CA ALA A 63 7.05 13.77 -1.92
C ALA A 63 8.54 14.17 -1.97
N THR A 64 9.45 13.22 -1.77
CA THR A 64 10.91 13.40 -1.90
C THR A 64 11.51 12.20 -2.62
N HIS A 65 12.84 12.09 -2.72
CA HIS A 65 13.45 10.88 -3.30
C HIS A 65 13.12 9.60 -2.52
N ASP A 66 12.98 9.71 -1.19
CA ASP A 66 12.86 8.56 -0.29
C ASP A 66 11.46 8.43 0.32
N ILE A 67 10.69 9.53 0.34
CA ILE A 67 9.39 9.60 1.03
C ILE A 67 8.26 9.65 0.01
N GLY A 68 7.32 8.72 0.15
CA GLY A 68 6.06 8.69 -0.59
C GLY A 68 4.84 8.56 0.32
N LEU A 69 3.69 8.89 -0.23
CA LEU A 69 2.37 8.73 0.36
C LEU A 69 1.54 7.83 -0.55
N ALA A 70 0.70 6.97 0.02
CA ALA A 70 -0.23 6.15 -0.76
C ALA A 70 -1.60 6.08 -0.07
N ALA A 71 -2.68 6.19 -0.84
CA ALA A 71 -4.03 6.00 -0.31
C ALA A 71 -4.95 5.39 -1.36
N GLY A 72 -5.89 4.55 -0.93
CA GLY A 72 -6.77 3.85 -1.86
C GLY A 72 -7.67 2.83 -1.22
N PHE A 73 -8.23 1.96 -2.05
CA PHE A 73 -9.15 0.90 -1.67
C PHE A 73 -8.78 -0.42 -2.33
N TYR A 74 -9.00 -1.53 -1.64
CA TYR A 74 -8.79 -2.87 -2.20
C TYR A 74 -9.72 -3.91 -1.56
N ARG A 75 -9.85 -5.07 -2.21
CA ARG A 75 -10.53 -6.25 -1.66
C ARG A 75 -9.58 -7.04 -0.76
N ASN A 76 -9.86 -7.11 0.53
CA ASN A 76 -8.96 -7.71 1.52
C ASN A 76 -9.03 -9.25 1.60
N SER A 77 -8.23 -9.84 2.50
CA SER A 77 -8.13 -11.29 2.72
C SER A 77 -9.44 -11.97 3.13
N PHE A 78 -10.38 -11.19 3.68
CA PHE A 78 -11.73 -11.63 4.09
C PHE A 78 -12.80 -11.24 3.07
N GLU A 79 -12.39 -10.91 1.84
CA GLU A 79 -13.28 -10.52 0.75
C GLU A 79 -14.14 -9.29 1.08
N ARG A 80 -13.59 -8.33 1.83
CA ARG A 80 -14.25 -7.06 2.12
C ARG A 80 -13.46 -5.91 1.53
N THR A 81 -14.16 -4.84 1.14
CA THR A 81 -13.48 -3.60 0.74
C THR A 81 -12.83 -2.97 1.96
N SER A 82 -11.53 -2.74 1.87
CA SER A 82 -10.71 -2.01 2.84
C SER A 82 -10.19 -0.73 2.22
N ALA A 83 -10.06 0.31 3.04
CA ALA A 83 -9.39 1.55 2.70
C ALA A 83 -8.01 1.57 3.37
N TYR A 84 -7.04 2.25 2.76
CA TYR A 84 -5.72 2.48 3.36
C TYR A 84 -5.23 3.91 3.15
N ALA A 85 -4.37 4.34 4.05
CA ALA A 85 -3.52 5.51 3.93
C ALA A 85 -2.16 5.18 4.56
N LEU A 86 -1.09 5.31 3.78
CA LEU A 86 0.27 4.87 4.11
C LEU A 86 1.28 5.99 3.80
N ILE A 87 2.35 6.01 4.59
CA ILE A 87 3.60 6.70 4.30
C ILE A 87 4.63 5.63 4.00
N ASP A 88 5.43 5.83 2.97
CA ASP A 88 6.58 5.01 2.66
C ASP A 88 7.90 5.76 2.83
N TRP A 89 8.90 5.04 3.31
CA TRP A 89 10.29 5.49 3.41
C TRP A 89 11.19 4.44 2.76
N THR A 90 11.80 4.79 1.63
CA THR A 90 12.55 3.86 0.76
C THR A 90 13.98 4.35 0.48
N PRO A 91 14.86 4.42 1.49
CA PRO A 91 16.18 5.05 1.38
C PRO A 91 17.22 4.21 0.60
N LEU A 92 16.90 2.95 0.29
CA LEU A 92 17.83 2.05 -0.38
C LEU A 92 17.55 2.05 -1.89
N HIS A 93 18.48 2.57 -2.69
CA HIS A 93 18.32 2.69 -4.13
C HIS A 93 19.32 1.81 -4.89
N LEU A 94 18.81 1.08 -5.88
CA LEU A 94 19.60 0.23 -6.75
C LEU A 94 19.25 0.52 -8.21
N ARG A 95 20.27 0.69 -9.05
CA ARG A 95 20.10 0.67 -10.51
C ARG A 95 20.11 -0.76 -10.98
N LEU A 96 19.08 -1.14 -11.72
CA LEU A 96 18.91 -2.47 -12.29
C LEU A 96 19.20 -2.44 -13.80
N PRO A 97 19.46 -3.60 -14.43
CA PRO A 97 19.58 -3.68 -15.89
C PRO A 97 18.32 -3.18 -16.62
N ALA A 98 18.44 -2.98 -17.93
CA ALA A 98 17.33 -2.55 -18.81
C ALA A 98 16.68 -1.20 -18.44
N GLY A 99 17.42 -0.31 -17.77
CA GLY A 99 16.92 1.02 -17.40
C GLY A 99 15.92 1.01 -16.25
N LEU A 100 15.91 -0.06 -15.45
CA LEU A 100 15.08 -0.20 -14.26
C LEU A 100 15.80 0.38 -13.03
N SER A 101 15.03 0.80 -12.04
CA SER A 101 15.50 1.13 -10.70
C SER A 101 14.66 0.43 -9.65
N ALA A 102 15.28 0.12 -8.51
CA ALA A 102 14.61 -0.38 -7.32
C ALA A 102 14.85 0.59 -6.15
N SER A 103 13.78 0.93 -5.44
CA SER A 103 13.84 1.59 -4.13
C SER A 103 13.25 0.66 -3.08
N MET A 104 13.90 0.52 -1.93
CA MET A 104 13.52 -0.45 -0.90
C MET A 104 13.47 0.21 0.48
N GLY A 105 12.55 -0.23 1.31
CA GLY A 105 12.41 0.24 2.68
C GLY A 105 11.12 -0.27 3.32
N ILE A 106 10.40 0.62 3.98
CA ILE A 106 9.19 0.29 4.75
C ILE A 106 8.03 1.19 4.39
N ALA A 107 6.81 0.69 4.59
CA ALA A 107 5.59 1.46 4.59
C ALA A 107 4.85 1.27 5.90
N GLY A 108 4.21 2.32 6.40
CA GLY A 108 3.41 2.30 7.61
C GLY A 108 2.23 3.25 7.54
N GLY A 109 1.15 2.92 8.25
CA GLY A 109 -0.03 3.78 8.29
C GLY A 109 -1.26 3.05 8.81
N VAL A 110 -2.42 3.34 8.21
CA VAL A 110 -3.71 2.82 8.66
C VAL A 110 -4.43 2.06 7.55
N VAL A 111 -5.05 0.94 7.92
CA VAL A 111 -5.83 0.06 7.04
C VAL A 111 -7.12 -0.36 7.73
N SER A 112 -8.25 -0.19 7.05
CA SER A 112 -9.57 -0.56 7.58
C SER A 112 -9.86 -2.06 7.43
N GLY A 113 -10.88 -2.56 8.13
CA GLY A 113 -11.43 -3.90 7.90
C GLY A 113 -10.78 -5.04 8.69
N TYR A 114 -9.82 -4.77 9.58
CA TYR A 114 -9.08 -5.80 10.35
C TYR A 114 -9.29 -5.77 11.87
N ALA A 115 -10.12 -4.87 12.41
CA ALA A 115 -10.31 -4.73 13.86
C ALA A 115 -10.79 -6.02 14.58
N HIS A 116 -11.40 -6.95 13.84
CA HIS A 116 -11.89 -8.22 14.37
C HIS A 116 -10.82 -9.33 14.44
N VAL A 117 -9.63 -9.12 13.84
CA VAL A 117 -8.57 -10.14 13.73
C VAL A 117 -7.17 -9.60 14.05
N ASN A 118 -7.01 -8.29 14.18
CA ASN A 118 -5.73 -7.64 14.48
C ASN A 118 -5.89 -6.72 15.70
N PRO A 119 -5.25 -7.03 16.85
CA PRO A 119 -5.38 -6.23 18.06
C PRO A 119 -4.75 -4.83 17.95
N VAL A 120 -3.84 -4.61 16.98
CA VAL A 120 -3.26 -3.29 16.71
C VAL A 120 -3.92 -2.58 15.53
N ALA A 121 -5.07 -3.07 15.05
CA ALA A 121 -5.83 -2.33 14.05
C ALA A 121 -6.18 -0.90 14.54
N PRO A 122 -6.21 0.10 13.65
CA PRO A 122 -6.05 0.01 12.20
C PRO A 122 -4.59 0.06 11.71
N PHE A 123 -3.59 -0.02 12.59
CA PHE A 123 -2.20 0.17 12.19
C PHE A 123 -1.68 -0.98 11.32
N ALA A 124 -0.93 -0.61 10.28
CA ALA A 124 -0.28 -1.53 9.37
C ALA A 124 1.19 -1.13 9.15
N ALA A 125 2.04 -2.13 8.95
CA ALA A 125 3.43 -1.96 8.57
C ALA A 125 3.83 -3.05 7.57
N ALA A 126 4.66 -2.71 6.60
CA ALA A 126 5.15 -3.61 5.57
C ALA A 126 6.59 -3.25 5.17
N ALA A 127 7.36 -4.25 4.74
CA ALA A 127 8.51 -4.00 3.89
C ALA A 127 8.02 -3.68 2.48
N LEU A 128 8.72 -2.80 1.78
CA LEU A 128 8.33 -2.30 0.47
C LEU A 128 9.52 -2.34 -0.50
N ILE A 129 9.26 -2.84 -1.70
CA ILE A 129 10.15 -2.71 -2.85
C ILE A 129 9.36 -2.06 -3.98
N LYS A 130 9.83 -0.92 -4.46
CA LYS A 130 9.31 -0.21 -5.65
C LYS A 130 10.26 -0.45 -6.80
N ILE A 131 9.80 -1.09 -7.88
CA ILE A 131 10.56 -1.22 -9.12
C ILE A 131 9.93 -0.29 -10.15
N ARG A 132 10.75 0.53 -10.81
CA ARG A 132 10.31 1.52 -11.80
C ARG A 132 11.19 1.44 -13.04
N GLY A 133 10.59 1.62 -14.22
CA GLY A 133 11.29 1.74 -15.49
C GLY A 133 11.29 3.17 -16.05
N ALA A 134 11.70 3.29 -17.31
CA ALA A 134 11.58 4.54 -18.04
C ALA A 134 10.12 5.03 -18.01
N ARG A 135 9.93 6.34 -17.78
CA ARG A 135 8.61 6.97 -17.62
C ARG A 135 7.84 6.51 -16.37
N ARG A 136 8.50 5.94 -15.35
CA ARG A 136 7.92 5.60 -14.02
C ARG A 136 6.84 4.51 -13.99
N TRP A 137 6.61 3.80 -15.09
CA TRP A 137 5.82 2.56 -15.03
C TRP A 137 6.54 1.54 -14.14
N GLY A 138 5.79 0.74 -13.40
CA GLY A 138 6.44 -0.23 -12.54
C GLY A 138 5.52 -1.08 -11.70
N ILE A 139 6.10 -1.65 -10.66
CA ILE A 139 5.42 -2.49 -9.69
C ILE A 139 5.86 -2.18 -8.27
N ASN A 140 5.00 -2.48 -7.31
CA ASN A 140 5.40 -2.58 -5.91
C ASN A 140 5.25 -4.02 -5.44
N LEU A 141 6.19 -4.44 -4.60
CA LEU A 141 6.09 -5.63 -3.79
C LEU A 141 5.96 -5.20 -2.34
N VAL A 142 4.83 -5.55 -1.73
CA VAL A 142 4.49 -5.21 -0.35
C VAL A 142 4.53 -6.47 0.48
N ALA A 143 5.42 -6.55 1.46
CA ALA A 143 5.57 -7.72 2.32
C ALA A 143 5.16 -7.39 3.75
N VAL A 144 4.03 -7.96 4.18
CA VAL A 144 3.54 -7.89 5.56
C VAL A 144 4.01 -9.15 6.30
N PRO A 145 4.68 -9.02 7.45
CA PRO A 145 5.12 -10.17 8.22
C PRO A 145 3.95 -10.89 8.89
N ASN A 146 4.18 -12.11 9.35
CA ASN A 146 3.24 -12.78 10.25
C ASN A 146 3.25 -12.07 11.61
N VAL A 147 2.06 -11.80 12.16
CA VAL A 147 1.92 -11.24 13.51
C VAL A 147 1.10 -12.24 14.34
N SER A 148 1.74 -12.85 15.33
CA SER A 148 1.13 -13.90 16.15
C SER A 148 0.50 -15.02 15.28
N ALA A 149 -0.73 -15.43 15.57
CA ALA A 149 -1.47 -16.43 14.82
C ALA A 149 -1.85 -15.96 13.39
N SER A 150 -1.88 -14.66 13.12
CA SER A 150 -2.29 -14.12 11.81
C SER A 150 -1.21 -14.32 10.73
N SER A 151 -1.64 -14.62 9.51
CA SER A 151 -0.74 -14.71 8.36
C SER A 151 -0.54 -13.33 7.76
N GLY A 152 0.71 -12.95 7.55
CA GLY A 152 1.08 -11.90 6.62
C GLY A 152 1.00 -12.39 5.16
N PHE A 153 1.48 -11.57 4.24
CA PHE A 153 1.43 -11.84 2.80
C PHE A 153 2.51 -11.08 2.04
N ILE A 154 2.74 -11.47 0.79
CA ILE A 154 3.44 -10.67 -0.22
C ILE A 154 2.41 -10.26 -1.28
N GLY A 155 2.24 -8.96 -1.50
CA GLY A 155 1.29 -8.38 -2.46
C GLY A 155 1.99 -7.75 -3.64
N LEU A 156 1.32 -7.74 -4.79
CA LEU A 156 1.77 -7.11 -6.03
C LEU A 156 0.83 -5.96 -6.41
N GLN A 157 1.41 -4.78 -6.62
CA GLN A 157 0.72 -3.64 -7.23
C GLN A 157 1.36 -3.30 -8.57
N LEU A 158 0.55 -2.92 -9.56
CA LEU A 158 1.01 -2.26 -10.78
C LEU A 158 0.95 -0.75 -10.58
N VAL A 159 1.94 -0.03 -11.12
CA VAL A 159 2.04 1.42 -10.95
C VAL A 159 2.10 2.10 -12.31
N VAL A 160 1.22 3.09 -12.50
CA VAL A 160 1.06 3.83 -13.75
C VAL A 160 1.18 5.33 -13.45
N PRO A 161 2.09 6.08 -14.10
CA PRO A 161 2.17 7.53 -13.92
C PRO A 161 0.88 8.21 -14.41
N LEU A 162 0.50 9.29 -13.74
CA LEU A 162 -0.56 10.21 -14.20
C LEU A 162 0.00 11.35 -15.05
#